data_AF-A0A3D1G980-F1
#
_entry.id   AF-A0A3D1G980-F1
#
_cell.length_a   1.000
_cell.length_b   1.000
_cell.length_c   1.000
_cell.angle_alpha   90.00
_cell.angle_beta   90.00
_cell.angle_gamma   90.00
#
_symmetry.space_group_name_H-M   'P 1'
#
loop_
_entity.id
_entity.type
_entity.pdbx_description
1 polymer ?
#
loop_
_entity_poly.entity_id
_entity_poly.type
_entity_poly.pdbx_seq_one_letter_code
_entity_poly.pdbx_strand_id
1 'polypeptide(L)'
;VAYNAIYRNKKERSSRFITFWTEEVPEIFSYRLKELTAAILVFLFFTAVGVLSQQGNNDFARLILGDSYVNMTITNIEDGDPLAVYKEHTQMNMFFAITFNNIRVSFINFVMGIFTVFGTGYILMKNAIMVGVFVNFFAGYDLLNEAMLVIFIHGALELSAITISAVAGFTLGNSYLFPGTLKRTEAFARGAREGIKMLISLVPVFIAAGFLESFVTRYTEMPLFLSLFIIFGSFAFIIGYYIILPLKINLARNKAAHV
;
A
#
# COMPACT_ATOMS: atom_id res chain seq x y z
N VAL A 1 -25.95 -24.56 -39.54
CA VAL A 1 -24.61 -24.96 -39.03
C VAL A 1 -23.59 -23.78 -39.08
N ALA A 2 -24.01 -22.51 -39.04
CA ALA A 2 -23.10 -21.37 -39.23
C ALA A 2 -23.28 -20.22 -38.21
N TYR A 3 -23.50 -20.56 -36.93
CA TYR A 3 -23.62 -19.53 -35.86
C TYR A 3 -22.66 -19.73 -34.67
N ASN A 4 -22.07 -20.92 -34.51
CA ASN A 4 -21.21 -21.24 -33.36
C ASN A 4 -19.69 -21.07 -33.59
N ALA A 5 -19.27 -20.58 -34.76
CA ALA A 5 -17.85 -20.49 -35.11
C ALA A 5 -17.16 -19.16 -34.69
N ILE A 6 -17.92 -18.18 -34.17
CA ILE A 6 -17.39 -16.85 -33.84
C ILE A 6 -17.00 -16.72 -32.36
N TYR A 7 -17.47 -17.61 -31.48
CA TYR A 7 -17.03 -17.69 -30.08
C TYR A 7 -15.78 -18.57 -29.90
N ARG A 8 -14.79 -18.39 -30.77
CA ARG A 8 -13.48 -19.01 -30.56
C ARG A 8 -12.77 -18.19 -29.49
N ASN A 9 -12.93 -18.61 -28.23
CA ASN A 9 -12.09 -18.23 -27.10
C ASN A 9 -10.63 -18.14 -27.57
N LYS A 10 -10.10 -16.92 -27.74
CA LYS A 10 -8.66 -16.71 -27.81
C LYS A 10 -8.15 -17.21 -26.47
N LYS A 11 -7.55 -18.41 -26.43
CA LYS A 11 -6.74 -18.83 -25.29
C LYS A 11 -5.73 -17.70 -25.06
N GLU A 12 -5.94 -16.88 -24.03
CA GLU A 12 -4.88 -16.01 -23.54
C GLU A 12 -3.73 -16.96 -23.20
N ARG A 13 -2.64 -16.86 -23.98
CA ARG A 13 -1.44 -17.67 -23.73
C ARG A 13 -1.00 -17.36 -22.30
N SER A 14 -0.59 -18.38 -21.55
CA SER A 14 0.07 -18.25 -20.24
C SER A 14 1.14 -17.14 -20.20
N SER A 15 1.74 -16.81 -21.35
CA SER A 15 2.63 -15.65 -21.52
C SER A 15 2.01 -14.30 -21.11
N ARG A 16 0.70 -14.08 -21.25
CA ARG A 16 0.06 -12.78 -20.94
C ARG A 16 0.14 -12.43 -19.47
N PHE A 17 -0.04 -13.42 -18.60
CA PHE A 17 0.13 -13.24 -17.16
C PHE A 17 1.57 -12.90 -16.83
N ILE A 18 2.53 -13.66 -17.36
CA ILE A 18 3.96 -13.41 -17.11
C ILE A 18 4.36 -12.02 -17.61
N THR A 19 4.05 -11.68 -18.87
CA THR A 19 4.34 -10.38 -19.48
C THR A 19 3.76 -9.22 -18.67
N PHE A 20 2.55 -9.37 -18.11
CA PHE A 20 1.97 -8.33 -17.27
C PHE A 20 2.87 -8.00 -16.07
N TRP A 21 3.37 -9.02 -15.37
CA TRP A 21 4.20 -8.84 -14.17
C TRP A 21 5.65 -8.51 -14.49
N THR A 22 6.23 -9.05 -15.55
CA THR A 22 7.66 -8.87 -15.85
C THR A 22 7.96 -7.65 -16.72
N GLU A 23 7.01 -7.21 -17.53
CA GLU A 23 7.20 -6.13 -18.50
C GLU A 23 6.24 -4.97 -18.25
N GLU A 24 4.92 -5.20 -18.28
CA GLU A 24 3.94 -4.11 -18.29
C GLU A 24 3.95 -3.27 -17.01
N VAL A 25 3.89 -3.93 -15.84
CA VAL A 25 3.86 -3.23 -14.55
C VAL A 25 5.15 -2.44 -14.33
N PRO A 26 6.36 -3.05 -14.43
CA PRO A 26 7.61 -2.30 -14.27
C PRO A 26 7.77 -1.16 -15.27
N GLU A 27 7.33 -1.34 -16.52
CA GLU A 27 7.35 -0.30 -17.53
C GLU A 27 6.44 0.87 -17.14
N ILE A 28 5.21 0.61 -16.69
CA ILE A 28 4.28 1.67 -16.24
C ILE A 28 4.92 2.51 -15.13
N PHE A 29 5.48 1.87 -14.09
CA PHE A 29 6.13 2.59 -13.00
C PHE A 29 7.37 3.37 -13.46
N SER A 30 8.07 2.90 -14.50
CA SER A 30 9.24 3.61 -15.06
C SER A 30 8.89 4.99 -15.64
N TYR A 31 7.62 5.23 -15.98
CA TYR A 31 7.10 6.53 -16.42
C TYR A 31 6.46 7.35 -15.31
N ARG A 32 6.35 6.80 -14.09
CA ARG A 32 5.61 7.36 -12.95
C ARG A 32 6.47 7.52 -11.70
N LEU A 33 7.79 7.62 -11.89
CA LEU A 33 8.75 7.78 -10.80
C LEU A 33 8.52 9.09 -10.02
N LYS A 34 8.04 10.16 -10.67
CA LYS A 34 7.72 11.43 -10.00
C LYS A 34 6.53 11.28 -9.06
N GLU A 35 5.46 10.63 -9.52
CA GLU A 35 4.29 10.30 -8.70
C GLU A 35 4.65 9.36 -7.55
N LEU A 36 5.54 8.40 -7.79
CA LEU A 36 6.08 7.51 -6.76
C LEU A 36 6.86 8.28 -5.70
N THR A 37 7.78 9.16 -6.10
CA THR A 37 8.49 10.03 -5.15
C THR A 37 7.54 10.92 -4.38
N ALA A 38 6.55 11.53 -5.06
CA ALA A 38 5.54 12.35 -4.39
C ALA A 38 4.74 11.55 -3.35
N ALA A 39 4.30 10.34 -3.67
CA ALA A 39 3.58 9.47 -2.74
C ALA A 39 4.43 9.13 -1.50
N ILE A 40 5.69 8.76 -1.71
CA ILE A 40 6.62 8.46 -0.60
C ILE A 40 6.82 9.70 0.28
N LEU A 41 7.07 10.87 -0.32
CA LEU A 41 7.27 12.11 0.43
C LEU A 41 6.03 12.53 1.22
N VAL A 42 4.84 12.46 0.60
CA VAL A 42 3.57 12.75 1.27
C VAL A 42 3.36 11.80 2.44
N PHE A 43 3.57 10.49 2.23
CA PHE A 43 3.43 9.50 3.29
C PHE A 43 4.40 9.77 4.45
N LEU A 44 5.70 9.94 4.17
CA LEU A 44 6.70 10.20 5.22
C LEU A 44 6.43 11.51 5.96
N PHE A 45 6.10 12.58 5.23
CA PHE A 45 5.79 13.89 5.82
C PHE A 45 4.61 13.79 6.78
N PHE A 46 3.49 13.18 6.36
CA PHE A 46 2.30 13.11 7.20
C PHE A 46 2.40 12.07 8.32
N THR A 47 3.23 11.04 8.17
CA THR A 47 3.62 10.18 9.30
C THR A 47 4.38 10.98 10.34
N ALA A 48 5.34 11.82 9.95
CA ALA A 48 6.05 12.70 10.88
C ALA A 48 5.10 13.69 11.56
N VAL A 49 4.14 14.27 10.82
CA VAL A 49 3.08 15.12 11.39
C VAL A 49 2.25 14.36 12.42
N GLY A 50 1.88 13.10 12.15
CA GLY A 50 1.15 12.25 13.10
C GLY A 50 1.94 12.00 14.39
N VAL A 51 3.24 11.69 14.27
CA VAL A 51 4.14 11.54 15.43
C VAL A 51 4.20 12.83 16.23
N LEU A 52 4.49 13.97 15.60
CA LEU A 52 4.64 15.25 16.30
C LEU A 52 3.34 15.72 16.96
N SER A 53 2.20 15.47 16.31
CA SER A 53 0.89 15.86 16.84
C SER A 53 0.50 15.07 18.09
N GLN A 54 0.84 13.77 18.15
CA GLN A 54 0.60 12.95 19.34
C GLN A 54 1.46 13.37 20.53
N GLN A 55 2.73 13.75 20.30
CA GLN A 55 3.62 14.26 21.35
C GLN A 55 3.10 15.52 22.04
N GLY A 56 2.34 16.36 21.31
CA GLY A 56 1.79 17.60 21.82
C GLY A 56 0.40 17.47 22.45
N ASN A 57 -0.29 16.34 22.31
CA ASN A 57 -1.66 16.17 22.78
C ASN A 57 -2.03 14.69 23.02
N ASN A 58 -2.23 14.33 24.28
CA ASN A 58 -2.59 12.96 24.68
C ASN A 58 -3.94 12.48 24.13
N ASP A 59 -4.86 13.40 23.79
CA ASP A 59 -6.16 13.07 23.21
C ASP A 59 -6.11 12.87 21.69
N PHE A 60 -5.00 13.20 21.04
CA PHE A 60 -4.88 13.09 19.58
C PHE A 60 -4.99 11.64 19.10
N ALA A 61 -4.49 10.67 19.89
CA ALA A 61 -4.67 9.25 19.63
C ALA A 61 -6.15 8.86 19.60
N ARG A 62 -6.98 9.39 20.52
CA ARG A 62 -8.42 9.12 20.56
C ARG A 62 -9.13 9.70 19.35
N LEU A 63 -8.73 10.89 18.89
CA LEU A 63 -9.30 11.52 17.70
C LEU A 63 -9.02 10.71 16.42
N ILE A 64 -7.82 10.14 16.30
CA ILE A 64 -7.35 9.49 15.07
C ILE A 64 -7.64 7.97 15.07
N LEU A 65 -7.39 7.28 16.18
CA LEU A 65 -7.58 5.83 16.33
C LEU A 65 -8.96 5.45 16.89
N GLY A 66 -9.62 6.39 17.58
CA GLY A 66 -10.91 6.19 18.23
C GLY A 66 -10.78 5.71 19.68
N ASP A 67 -11.73 6.12 20.53
CA ASP A 67 -11.76 5.74 21.95
C ASP A 67 -11.79 4.24 22.18
N SER A 68 -12.53 3.49 21.34
CA SER A 68 -12.62 2.03 21.46
C SER A 68 -11.27 1.37 21.27
N TYR A 69 -10.49 1.79 20.27
CA TYR A 69 -9.19 1.21 19.99
C TYR A 69 -8.21 1.55 21.12
N VAL A 70 -8.13 2.83 21.49
CA VAL A 70 -7.24 3.31 22.55
C VAL A 70 -7.53 2.63 23.88
N ASN A 71 -8.80 2.56 24.30
CA ASN A 71 -9.16 1.94 25.57
C ASN A 71 -8.84 0.44 25.58
N MET A 72 -9.18 -0.27 24.50
CA MET A 72 -8.83 -1.69 24.35
C MET A 72 -7.32 -1.91 24.42
N THR A 73 -6.51 -1.09 23.74
CA THR A 73 -5.05 -1.21 23.79
C THR A 73 -4.50 -0.92 25.19
N ILE A 74 -5.03 0.07 25.91
CA ILE A 74 -4.62 0.35 27.30
C ILE A 74 -4.96 -0.83 28.21
N THR A 75 -6.17 -1.37 28.13
CA THR A 75 -6.57 -2.56 28.91
C THR A 75 -5.66 -3.76 28.59
N ASN A 76 -5.37 -4.00 27.31
CA ASN A 76 -4.44 -5.04 26.89
C ASN A 76 -3.01 -4.84 27.46
N ILE A 77 -2.55 -3.60 27.55
CA ILE A 77 -1.26 -3.26 28.17
C ILE A 77 -1.29 -3.55 29.68
N GLU A 78 -2.37 -3.15 30.37
CA GLU A 78 -2.57 -3.41 31.80
C GLU A 78 -2.65 -4.91 32.12
N ASP A 79 -3.25 -5.70 31.22
CA ASP A 79 -3.36 -7.16 31.31
C ASP A 79 -2.06 -7.89 30.90
N GLY A 80 -1.03 -7.16 30.46
CA GLY A 80 0.28 -7.70 30.10
C GLY A 80 0.38 -8.31 28.69
N ASP A 81 -0.61 -8.11 27.83
CA ASP A 81 -0.58 -8.52 26.41
C ASP A 81 -1.01 -7.37 25.47
N PRO A 82 -0.16 -6.34 25.27
CA PRO A 82 -0.49 -5.15 24.49
C PRO A 82 -1.00 -5.40 23.06
N LEU A 83 -0.69 -6.57 22.51
CA LEU A 83 -0.98 -6.97 21.13
C LEU A 83 -2.08 -8.04 21.05
N ALA A 84 -2.86 -8.22 22.12
CA ALA A 84 -3.97 -9.17 22.19
C ALA A 84 -5.04 -8.95 21.11
N VAL A 85 -5.19 -7.72 20.60
CA VAL A 85 -6.11 -7.40 19.48
C VAL A 85 -5.88 -8.30 18.26
N TYR A 86 -4.65 -8.75 18.02
CA TYR A 86 -4.33 -9.63 16.91
C TYR A 86 -4.68 -11.10 17.20
N LYS A 87 -4.98 -11.48 18.44
CA LYS A 87 -5.17 -12.88 18.90
C LYS A 87 -6.62 -13.34 18.99
N GLU A 88 -7.61 -12.45 19.02
CA GLU A 88 -8.99 -12.79 19.43
C GLU A 88 -9.91 -13.36 18.32
N HIS A 89 -9.66 -13.07 17.04
CA HIS A 89 -10.58 -13.47 15.96
C HIS A 89 -10.26 -14.83 15.33
N THR A 90 -11.21 -15.47 14.65
CA THR A 90 -10.92 -16.67 13.84
C THR A 90 -10.05 -16.29 12.63
N GLN A 91 -8.95 -17.02 12.43
CA GLN A 91 -7.88 -16.67 11.47
C GLN A 91 -8.40 -16.47 10.05
N MET A 92 -9.25 -17.36 9.55
CA MET A 92 -9.81 -17.27 8.20
C MET A 92 -10.75 -16.07 8.00
N ASN A 93 -11.57 -15.73 9.00
CA ASN A 93 -12.46 -14.57 8.89
C ASN A 93 -11.66 -13.27 8.93
N MET A 94 -10.63 -13.20 9.79
CA MET A 94 -9.73 -12.06 9.86
C MET A 94 -8.96 -11.87 8.55
N PHE A 95 -8.46 -12.96 7.96
CA PHE A 95 -7.77 -12.94 6.68
C PHE A 95 -8.60 -12.28 5.58
N PHE A 96 -9.84 -12.72 5.40
CA PHE A 96 -10.71 -12.12 4.39
C PHE A 96 -11.05 -10.67 4.74
N ALA A 97 -11.45 -10.39 5.99
CA ALA A 97 -11.84 -9.04 6.41
C ALA A 97 -10.74 -8.00 6.16
N ILE A 98 -9.51 -8.31 6.55
CA ILE A 98 -8.35 -7.43 6.43
C ILE A 98 -7.93 -7.29 4.97
N THR A 99 -7.82 -8.41 4.23
CA THR A 99 -7.46 -8.39 2.82
C THR A 99 -8.44 -7.55 2.00
N PHE A 100 -9.75 -7.73 2.22
CA PHE A 100 -10.78 -6.93 1.54
C PHE A 100 -10.75 -5.47 1.97
N ASN A 101 -10.50 -5.18 3.24
CA ASN A 101 -10.36 -3.80 3.71
C ASN A 101 -9.19 -3.09 3.01
N ASN A 102 -8.02 -3.71 2.92
CA ASN A 102 -6.85 -3.13 2.26
C ASN A 102 -7.06 -2.90 0.76
N ILE A 103 -7.70 -3.86 0.08
CA ILE A 103 -8.11 -3.71 -1.32
C ILE A 103 -9.08 -2.53 -1.46
N ARG A 104 -10.09 -2.44 -0.60
CA ARG A 104 -11.09 -1.38 -0.62
C ARG A 104 -10.46 0.00 -0.39
N VAL A 105 -9.64 0.16 0.64
CA VAL A 105 -8.98 1.43 0.96
C VAL A 105 -8.07 1.86 -0.18
N SER A 106 -7.30 0.93 -0.75
CA SER A 106 -6.41 1.21 -1.90
C SER A 106 -7.18 1.58 -3.17
N PHE A 107 -8.32 0.93 -3.42
CA PHE A 107 -9.20 1.26 -4.53
C PHE A 107 -9.84 2.64 -4.35
N ILE A 108 -10.31 2.97 -3.14
CA ILE A 108 -10.82 4.31 -2.81
C ILE A 108 -9.72 5.35 -3.02
N ASN A 109 -8.50 5.09 -2.54
CA ASN A 109 -7.36 5.98 -2.72
C ASN A 109 -7.09 6.28 -4.21
N PHE A 110 -7.13 5.26 -5.07
CA PHE A 110 -7.03 5.42 -6.51
C PHE A 110 -8.19 6.24 -7.11
N VAL A 111 -9.44 5.88 -6.79
CA VAL A 111 -10.64 6.53 -7.34
C VAL A 111 -10.73 7.99 -6.93
N MET A 112 -10.23 8.35 -5.75
CA MET A 112 -10.16 9.74 -5.31
C MET A 112 -9.28 10.61 -6.22
N GLY A 113 -8.42 10.02 -7.05
CA GLY A 113 -7.69 10.68 -8.13
C GLY A 113 -8.60 11.33 -9.19
N ILE A 114 -9.87 10.91 -9.31
CA ILE A 114 -10.87 11.57 -10.16
C ILE A 114 -11.05 13.04 -9.72
N PHE A 115 -10.99 13.31 -8.42
CA PHE A 115 -11.09 14.66 -7.85
C PHE A 115 -9.75 15.42 -7.88
N THR A 116 -8.84 15.05 -8.78
CA THR A 116 -7.43 15.47 -8.87
C THR A 116 -6.48 14.74 -7.91
N VAL A 117 -5.18 15.04 -8.02
CA VAL A 117 -4.14 14.51 -7.11
C VAL A 117 -4.42 14.81 -5.64
N PHE A 118 -5.15 15.89 -5.32
CA PHE A 118 -5.48 16.24 -3.95
C PHE A 118 -6.42 15.24 -3.28
N GLY A 119 -7.34 14.62 -4.04
CA GLY A 119 -8.25 13.61 -3.50
C GLY A 119 -7.50 12.38 -3.00
N THR A 120 -6.62 11.82 -3.83
CA THR A 120 -5.70 10.74 -3.45
C THR A 120 -4.77 11.17 -2.31
N GLY A 121 -4.23 12.39 -2.39
CA GLY A 121 -3.33 12.93 -1.38
C GLY A 121 -3.98 13.01 0.00
N TYR A 122 -5.27 13.34 0.06
CA TYR A 122 -6.03 13.38 1.32
C TYR A 122 -6.19 11.99 1.94
N ILE A 123 -6.51 10.95 1.16
CA ILE A 123 -6.61 9.58 1.67
C ILE A 123 -5.24 9.09 2.14
N LEU A 124 -4.18 9.32 1.37
CA LEU A 124 -2.81 8.96 1.75
C LEU A 124 -2.39 9.68 3.05
N MET A 125 -2.67 10.98 3.15
CA MET A 125 -2.42 11.79 4.34
C MET A 125 -3.08 11.19 5.58
N LYS A 126 -4.38 10.85 5.52
CA LYS A 126 -5.09 10.27 6.66
C LYS A 126 -4.45 8.98 7.16
N ASN A 127 -4.09 8.09 6.23
CA ASN A 127 -3.43 6.82 6.58
C ASN A 127 -2.03 7.06 7.16
N ALA A 128 -1.27 8.00 6.60
CA ALA A 128 0.06 8.36 7.09
C ALA A 128 0.02 8.94 8.51
N ILE A 129 -0.91 9.89 8.78
CA ILE A 129 -1.11 10.45 10.13
C ILE A 129 -1.46 9.34 11.12
N MET A 130 -2.37 8.44 10.75
CA MET A 130 -2.77 7.30 11.58
C MET A 130 -1.57 6.45 12.00
N VAL A 131 -0.67 6.13 11.05
CA VAL A 131 0.56 5.39 11.34
C VAL A 131 1.48 6.17 12.28
N GLY A 132 1.66 7.47 12.07
CA GLY A 132 2.49 8.29 12.94
C GLY A 132 1.99 8.36 14.38
N VAL A 133 0.67 8.51 14.53
CA VAL A 133 0.01 8.49 15.85
C VAL A 133 0.17 7.13 16.51
N PHE A 134 -0.05 6.05 15.78
CA PHE A 134 0.11 4.69 16.26
C PHE A 134 1.53 4.43 16.79
N VAL A 135 2.55 4.78 15.99
CA VAL A 135 3.97 4.62 16.36
C VAL A 135 4.28 5.39 17.65
N ASN A 136 3.84 6.64 17.74
CA ASN A 136 4.10 7.45 18.92
C ASN A 136 3.33 6.93 20.15
N PHE A 137 2.08 6.50 19.97
CA PHE A 137 1.27 5.94 21.05
C PHE A 137 1.97 4.77 21.75
N PHE A 138 2.48 3.78 21.01
CA PHE A 138 3.25 2.68 21.61
C PHE A 138 4.61 3.10 22.17
N ALA A 139 5.24 4.14 21.60
CA ALA A 139 6.45 4.71 22.17
C ALA A 139 6.22 5.33 23.55
N GLY A 140 5.05 5.90 23.82
CA GLY A 140 4.67 6.45 25.12
C GLY A 140 4.52 5.40 26.24
N TYR A 141 4.41 4.11 25.88
CA TYR A 141 4.33 2.99 26.82
C TYR A 141 5.60 2.13 26.84
N ASP A 142 6.71 2.60 26.25
CA ASP A 142 7.96 1.85 26.10
C ASP A 142 7.84 0.54 25.29
N LEU A 143 6.76 0.40 24.51
CA LEU A 143 6.43 -0.80 23.72
C LEU A 143 6.78 -0.68 22.24
N LEU A 144 7.47 0.40 21.83
CA LEU A 144 7.73 0.70 20.43
C LEU A 144 8.46 -0.45 19.72
N ASN A 145 9.51 -1.02 20.33
CA ASN A 145 10.31 -2.06 19.67
C ASN A 145 9.48 -3.33 19.41
N GLU A 146 8.70 -3.75 20.39
CA GLU A 146 7.84 -4.94 20.30
C GLU A 146 6.71 -4.72 19.29
N ALA A 147 6.05 -3.57 19.36
CA ALA A 147 5.01 -3.18 18.43
C ALA A 147 5.56 -3.13 16.99
N MET A 148 6.71 -2.48 16.76
CA MET A 148 7.30 -2.39 15.43
C MET A 148 7.64 -3.77 14.86
N LEU A 149 8.20 -4.68 15.67
CA LEU A 149 8.55 -6.03 15.22
C LEU A 149 7.34 -6.89 14.86
N VAL A 150 6.21 -6.74 15.57
CA VAL A 150 5.01 -7.52 15.31
C VAL A 150 4.18 -6.89 14.19
N ILE A 151 3.95 -5.58 14.23
CA ILE A 151 3.13 -4.88 13.23
C ILE A 151 3.79 -4.87 11.86
N PHE A 152 5.11 -4.66 11.75
CA PHE A 152 5.73 -4.58 10.43
C PHE A 152 5.81 -5.93 9.68
N ILE A 153 5.50 -7.06 10.33
CA ILE A 153 5.40 -8.36 9.66
C ILE A 153 4.41 -8.28 8.49
N HIS A 154 3.24 -7.69 8.70
CA HIS A 154 2.26 -7.42 7.65
C HIS A 154 2.30 -5.95 7.20
N GLY A 155 2.46 -5.02 8.14
CA GLY A 155 2.44 -3.58 7.89
C GLY A 155 3.46 -3.10 6.86
N ALA A 156 4.61 -3.76 6.73
CA ALA A 156 5.59 -3.43 5.67
C ALA A 156 4.96 -3.51 4.27
N LEU A 157 4.14 -4.54 4.00
CA LEU A 157 3.46 -4.71 2.73
C LEU A 157 2.25 -3.78 2.60
N GLU A 158 1.48 -3.60 3.67
CA GLU A 158 0.27 -2.75 3.65
C GLU A 158 0.58 -1.27 3.43
N LEU A 159 1.52 -0.73 4.20
CA LEU A 159 1.95 0.67 4.11
C LEU A 159 2.59 0.95 2.74
N SER A 160 3.32 -0.02 2.20
CA SER A 160 3.83 0.04 0.84
C SER A 160 2.70 0.03 -0.18
N ALA A 161 1.72 -0.85 -0.03
CA ALA A 161 0.62 -0.99 -0.98
C ALA A 161 -0.29 0.24 -1.02
N ILE A 162 -0.64 0.84 0.13
CA ILE A 162 -1.40 2.10 0.15
C ILE A 162 -0.61 3.24 -0.51
N THR A 163 0.70 3.32 -0.29
CA THR A 163 1.58 4.31 -0.94
C THR A 163 1.64 4.10 -2.46
N ILE A 164 1.78 2.86 -2.93
CA ILE A 164 1.77 2.52 -4.35
C ILE A 164 0.40 2.77 -4.98
N SER A 165 -0.70 2.49 -4.27
CA SER A 165 -2.05 2.81 -4.75
C SER A 165 -2.25 4.32 -4.92
N ALA A 166 -1.56 5.14 -4.12
CA ALA A 166 -1.56 6.59 -4.29
C ALA A 166 -0.86 7.00 -5.59
N VAL A 167 0.16 6.28 -6.04
CA VAL A 167 0.78 6.49 -7.37
C VAL A 167 -0.24 6.29 -8.48
N ALA A 168 -1.10 5.26 -8.36
CA ALA A 168 -2.18 5.04 -9.30
C ALA A 168 -3.20 6.20 -9.29
N GLY A 169 -3.59 6.68 -8.11
CA GLY A 169 -4.50 7.81 -7.96
C GLY A 169 -3.91 9.13 -8.46
N PHE A 170 -2.62 9.39 -8.21
CA PHE A 170 -1.90 10.55 -8.75
C PHE A 170 -1.77 10.46 -10.26
N THR A 171 -1.51 9.27 -10.81
CA THR A 171 -1.48 9.04 -12.26
C THR A 171 -2.83 9.39 -12.90
N LEU A 172 -3.94 8.95 -12.28
CA LEU A 172 -5.29 9.30 -12.73
C LEU A 172 -5.53 10.81 -12.69
N GLY A 173 -5.28 11.47 -11.55
CA GLY A 173 -5.49 12.90 -11.39
C GLY A 173 -4.62 13.76 -12.31
N ASN A 174 -3.33 13.43 -12.42
CA ASN A 174 -2.40 14.12 -13.32
C ASN A 174 -2.77 13.94 -14.78
N SER A 175 -3.28 12.77 -15.19
CA SER A 175 -3.66 12.54 -16.57
C SER A 175 -4.78 13.46 -17.05
N TYR A 176 -5.66 13.90 -16.15
CA TYR A 176 -6.70 14.89 -16.45
C TYR A 176 -6.18 16.34 -16.39
N LEU A 177 -5.40 16.66 -15.36
CA LEU A 177 -4.87 18.02 -15.14
C LEU A 177 -3.81 18.43 -16.15
N PHE A 178 -2.92 17.49 -16.51
CA PHE A 178 -1.76 17.72 -17.36
C PHE A 178 -1.75 16.72 -18.52
N PRO A 179 -2.69 16.83 -19.48
CA PRO A 179 -2.86 15.85 -20.56
C PRO A 179 -1.73 15.90 -21.61
N GLY A 180 -0.82 16.87 -21.54
CA GLY A 180 0.21 17.09 -22.55
C GLY A 180 -0.41 17.42 -23.91
N THR A 181 -0.08 16.60 -24.92
CA THR A 181 -0.59 16.75 -26.30
C THR A 181 -1.90 16.02 -26.56
N LEU A 182 -2.38 15.21 -25.61
CA LEU A 182 -3.62 14.43 -25.78
C LEU A 182 -4.86 15.27 -25.44
N LYS A 183 -6.01 14.85 -25.96
CA LYS A 183 -7.31 15.35 -25.46
C LYS A 183 -7.49 14.89 -24.01
N ARG A 184 -8.09 15.73 -23.15
CA ARG A 184 -8.30 15.40 -21.72
C ARG A 184 -8.99 14.07 -21.48
N THR A 185 -10.01 13.74 -22.28
CA THR A 185 -10.74 12.47 -22.16
C THR A 185 -9.88 11.26 -22.50
N GLU A 186 -9.03 11.38 -23.52
CA GLU A 186 -8.09 10.34 -23.93
C GLU A 186 -6.97 10.15 -22.90
N ALA A 187 -6.40 11.27 -22.43
CA ALA A 187 -5.39 11.27 -21.37
C ALA A 187 -5.95 10.62 -20.09
N PHE A 188 -7.16 11.00 -19.69
CA PHE A 188 -7.86 10.41 -18.55
C PHE A 188 -8.10 8.90 -18.72
N ALA A 189 -8.60 8.47 -19.88
CA ALA A 189 -8.82 7.04 -20.16
C ALA A 189 -7.50 6.24 -20.10
N ARG A 190 -6.40 6.83 -20.58
CA ARG A 190 -5.06 6.24 -20.47
C ARG A 190 -4.60 6.15 -19.01
N GLY A 191 -4.72 7.24 -18.25
CA GLY A 191 -4.35 7.27 -16.83
C GLY A 191 -5.17 6.28 -15.99
N ALA A 192 -6.47 6.15 -16.26
CA ALA A 192 -7.33 5.16 -15.61
C ALA A 192 -6.89 3.72 -15.93
N ARG A 193 -6.56 3.42 -17.19
CA ARG A 193 -6.09 2.09 -17.58
C ARG A 193 -4.76 1.75 -16.92
N GLU A 194 -3.81 2.69 -16.89
CA GLU A 194 -2.52 2.51 -16.22
C GLU A 194 -2.72 2.33 -14.71
N GLY A 195 -3.55 3.15 -14.07
CA GLY A 195 -3.84 3.06 -12.64
C GLY A 195 -4.51 1.75 -12.24
N ILE A 196 -5.44 1.23 -13.04
CA ILE A 196 -6.05 -0.09 -12.81
C ILE A 196 -5.01 -1.20 -12.87
N LYS A 197 -4.05 -1.15 -13.82
CA LYS A 197 -2.97 -2.14 -13.88
C LYS A 197 -2.07 -2.08 -12.64
N MET A 198 -1.76 -0.88 -12.14
CA MET A 198 -1.03 -0.72 -10.87
C MET A 198 -1.80 -1.29 -9.68
N LEU A 199 -3.12 -1.13 -9.62
CA LEU A 199 -3.92 -1.73 -8.54
C LEU A 199 -3.97 -3.25 -8.64
N ILE A 200 -4.11 -3.80 -9.84
CA ILE A 200 -4.07 -5.25 -10.07
C ILE A 200 -2.71 -5.80 -9.62
N SER A 201 -1.62 -5.04 -9.82
CA SER A 201 -0.29 -5.47 -9.37
C SER A 201 -0.17 -5.58 -7.85
N LEU A 202 -1.01 -4.88 -7.08
CA LEU A 202 -1.03 -4.94 -5.62
C LEU A 202 -1.88 -6.10 -5.07
N VAL A 203 -2.69 -6.79 -5.87
CA VAL A 203 -3.55 -7.89 -5.37
C VAL A 203 -2.77 -8.98 -4.65
N PRO A 204 -1.65 -9.52 -5.18
CA PRO A 204 -0.83 -10.50 -4.45
C PRO A 204 -0.20 -9.91 -3.18
N VAL A 205 0.09 -8.61 -3.16
CA VAL A 205 0.64 -7.91 -2.00
C VAL A 205 -0.38 -7.85 -0.88
N PHE A 206 -1.63 -7.52 -1.18
CA PHE A 206 -2.72 -7.52 -0.18
C PHE A 206 -2.98 -8.92 0.38
N ILE A 207 -2.97 -9.95 -0.48
CA ILE A 207 -3.14 -11.34 -0.06
C ILE A 207 -2.00 -11.76 0.87
N ALA A 208 -0.75 -11.44 0.51
CA ALA A 208 0.40 -11.73 1.36
C ALA A 208 0.33 -10.98 2.69
N ALA A 209 -0.01 -9.69 2.68
CA ALA A 209 -0.17 -8.89 3.89
C ALA A 209 -1.25 -9.46 4.83
N GLY A 210 -2.46 -9.70 4.31
CA GLY A 210 -3.54 -10.26 5.10
C GLY A 210 -3.22 -11.66 5.64
N PHE A 211 -2.47 -12.47 4.89
CA PHE A 211 -1.98 -13.77 5.35
C PHE A 211 -0.99 -13.62 6.51
N LEU A 212 0.00 -12.73 6.36
CA LEU A 212 0.97 -12.44 7.41
C LEU A 212 0.30 -11.89 8.67
N GLU A 213 -0.71 -11.04 8.54
CA GLU A 213 -1.46 -10.54 9.70
C GLU A 213 -2.27 -11.66 10.36
N SER A 214 -2.94 -12.46 9.54
CA SER A 214 -3.94 -13.40 10.07
C SER A 214 -3.35 -14.67 10.67
N PHE A 215 -2.22 -15.11 10.13
CA PHE A 215 -1.60 -16.37 10.50
C PHE A 215 -0.25 -16.18 11.20
N VAL A 216 0.51 -15.12 10.92
CA VAL A 216 1.88 -14.99 11.44
C VAL A 216 1.95 -14.01 12.62
N THR A 217 1.30 -12.86 12.53
CA THR A 217 1.41 -11.74 13.51
C THR A 217 0.93 -12.12 14.92
N ARG A 218 0.10 -13.17 15.03
CA ARG A 218 -0.38 -13.70 16.32
C ARG A 218 0.71 -14.40 17.15
N TYR A 219 1.78 -14.86 16.49
CA TYR A 219 2.93 -15.46 17.15
C TYR A 219 3.86 -14.34 17.65
N THR A 220 3.42 -13.66 18.71
CA THR A 220 4.15 -12.51 19.30
C THR A 220 5.53 -12.89 19.84
N GLU A 221 5.76 -14.17 20.14
CA GLU A 221 7.05 -14.71 20.62
C GLU A 221 7.92 -15.33 19.50
N MET A 222 7.65 -14.98 18.23
CA MET A 222 8.45 -15.49 17.11
C MET A 222 9.93 -15.05 17.23
N PRO A 223 10.90 -15.93 16.90
CA PRO A 223 12.32 -15.57 16.98
C PRO A 223 12.63 -14.31 16.18
N LEU A 224 13.39 -13.38 16.78
CA LEU A 224 13.73 -12.07 16.20
C LEU A 224 14.24 -12.17 14.75
N PHE A 225 15.11 -13.14 14.47
CA PHE A 225 15.65 -13.35 13.12
C PHE A 225 14.55 -13.61 12.08
N LEU A 226 13.50 -14.36 12.44
CA LEU A 226 12.41 -14.68 11.52
C LEU A 226 11.52 -13.44 11.29
N SER A 227 11.24 -12.65 12.33
CA SER A 227 10.51 -11.38 12.18
C SER A 227 11.26 -10.43 11.25
N LEU A 228 12.56 -10.23 11.50
CA LEU A 228 13.41 -9.38 10.67
C LEU A 228 13.51 -9.90 9.23
N PHE A 229 13.61 -11.22 9.03
CA PHE A 229 13.64 -11.81 7.70
C PHE A 229 12.37 -11.50 6.91
N ILE A 230 11.19 -11.63 7.52
CA ILE A 230 9.91 -11.32 6.87
C ILE A 230 9.80 -9.82 6.57
N ILE A 231 10.14 -8.96 7.54
CA ILE A 231 10.07 -7.50 7.40
C ILE A 231 11.01 -7.02 6.28
N PHE A 232 12.30 -7.36 6.36
CA PHE A 232 13.28 -6.94 5.37
C PHE A 232 13.06 -7.61 4.02
N GLY A 233 12.60 -8.87 3.99
CA GLY A 233 12.21 -9.55 2.76
C GLY A 233 11.06 -8.84 2.06
N SER A 234 10.05 -8.41 2.82
CA SER A 234 8.91 -7.64 2.31
C SER A 234 9.34 -6.28 1.74
N PHE A 235 10.15 -5.52 2.47
CA PHE A 235 10.68 -4.26 1.96
C PHE A 235 11.60 -4.45 0.76
N ALA A 236 12.48 -5.45 0.77
CA ALA A 236 13.36 -5.75 -0.35
C ALA A 236 12.56 -6.10 -1.61
N PHE A 237 11.47 -6.87 -1.47
CA PHE A 237 10.55 -7.16 -2.56
C PHE A 237 9.90 -5.88 -3.10
N ILE A 238 9.31 -5.06 -2.23
CA ILE A 238 8.65 -3.81 -2.65
C ILE A 238 9.64 -2.86 -3.33
N ILE A 239 10.78 -2.58 -2.68
CA ILE A 239 11.80 -1.66 -3.20
C ILE A 239 12.39 -2.22 -4.49
N GLY A 240 12.70 -3.51 -4.54
CA GLY A 240 13.24 -4.18 -5.72
C GLY A 240 12.31 -4.07 -6.93
N TYR A 241 11.04 -4.42 -6.74
CA TYR A 241 10.07 -4.54 -7.83
C TYR A 241 9.43 -3.21 -8.23
N TYR A 242 9.02 -2.36 -7.28
CA TYR A 242 8.30 -1.11 -7.57
C TYR A 242 9.20 0.12 -7.69
N ILE A 243 10.46 0.06 -7.24
CA ILE A 243 11.37 1.21 -7.27
C ILE A 243 12.60 0.93 -8.14
N ILE A 244 13.42 -0.06 -7.76
CA ILE A 244 14.71 -0.31 -8.41
C ILE A 244 14.54 -0.77 -9.85
N LEU A 245 13.67 -1.74 -10.11
CA LEU A 245 13.44 -2.25 -11.46
C LEU A 245 12.89 -1.16 -12.41
N PRO A 246 11.82 -0.41 -12.07
CA PRO A 246 11.36 0.74 -12.85
C PRO A 246 12.43 1.82 -13.09
N LEU A 247 13.26 2.11 -12.08
CA LEU A 247 14.37 3.06 -12.22
C LEU A 247 15.40 2.57 -13.24
N LYS A 248 15.79 1.29 -13.18
CA LYS A 248 16.71 0.70 -14.18
C LYS A 248 16.15 0.79 -15.60
N ILE A 249 14.85 0.50 -15.78
CA ILE A 249 14.17 0.61 -17.07
C ILE A 249 14.17 2.07 -17.57
N ASN A 250 13.85 3.03 -16.70
CA ASN A 250 13.86 4.46 -17.03
C ASN A 250 15.26 4.92 -17.49
N LEU A 251 16.31 4.57 -16.74
CA LEU A 251 17.69 4.93 -17.06
C LEU A 251 18.16 4.32 -18.38
N ALA A 252 17.86 3.04 -18.62
CA ALA A 252 18.19 2.37 -19.87
C ALA A 252 17.51 3.04 -21.08
N ARG A 253 16.22 3.40 -20.94
CA ARG A 253 15.46 4.13 -21.97
C ARG A 253 16.07 5.50 -22.27
N ASN A 254 16.42 6.29 -21.25
CA ASN A 254 17.01 7.60 -21.45
C ASN A 254 18.37 7.50 -22.13
N LYS A 255 19.19 6.50 -21.76
CA LYS A 255 20.47 6.25 -22.43
C LYS A 255 20.30 5.96 -23.92
N ALA A 256 19.32 5.14 -24.29
CA ALA A 256 19.04 4.79 -25.69
C ALA A 256 18.52 5.99 -26.52
N ALA A 257 17.89 7.00 -25.89
CA ALA A 257 17.41 8.20 -26.57
C ALA A 257 18.51 9.23 -26.86
N HIS A 258 19.69 9.08 -26.27
CA HIS A 258 20.85 9.99 -26.42
C HIS A 258 22.00 9.37 -27.23
N VAL A 259 21.81 8.17 -27.78
CA VAL A 259 22.70 7.50 -28.73
C VAL A 259 22.08 7.61 -30.12
#